data_AF-A0A445ARY5-F1
#
_entry.id   AF-A0A445ARY5-F1
#
_cell.length_a   1.000
_cell.length_b   1.000
_cell.length_c   1.000
_cell.angle_alpha   90.00
_cell.angle_beta   90.00
_cell.angle_gamma   90.00
#
_symmetry.space_group_name_H-M   'P 1'
#
loop_
_entity.id
_entity.type
_entity.pdbx_description
1 polymer ?
#
loop_
_entity_poly.entity_id
_entity_poly.type
_entity_poly.pdbx_seq_one_letter_code
_entity_poly.pdbx_strand_id
1 'polypeptide(L)'
;MASNMKLLEVFLLLILIPSTTQTEPNPARNQDLVAATAEMQRANYFTFVMLVNMSPPDVRLEENVTFLMPNDRMLSNILLQEGSVSGFLLRHSIPSPLLFDTLKQFPTGTTIPSSLPNCMLRITNNGRKNYVINNIRIISPNICVAGSSIRCHGIDGVLSESCLASPPIPSPPLLPSAPSSRDPNLLTPRSSPSPSPSPNVKSAGSSYLLSFDGSLNFVAFLVLSLVGIYL
;
A
#
# COMPACT_ATOMS: atom_id res chain seq x y z
N MET A 1 30.24 -37.66 -46.48
CA MET A 1 28.98 -37.79 -45.70
C MET A 1 29.21 -37.90 -44.19
N ALA A 2 30.31 -38.48 -43.69
CA ALA A 2 30.58 -38.62 -42.25
C ALA A 2 30.82 -37.29 -41.48
N SER A 3 31.27 -36.22 -42.15
CA SER A 3 31.56 -34.93 -41.50
C SER A 3 30.32 -34.17 -41.04
N ASN A 4 29.18 -34.34 -41.73
CA ASN A 4 27.94 -33.62 -41.42
C ASN A 4 27.19 -34.24 -40.22
N MET A 5 27.42 -35.53 -39.95
CA MET A 5 26.86 -36.24 -38.79
C MET A 5 27.53 -35.81 -37.48
N LYS A 6 28.84 -35.55 -37.51
CA LYS A 6 29.59 -35.04 -36.34
C LYS A 6 29.20 -33.60 -35.98
N LEU A 7 28.86 -32.78 -36.97
CA LEU A 7 28.41 -31.40 -36.76
C LEU A 7 27.01 -31.35 -36.13
N LEU A 8 26.11 -32.25 -36.57
CA LEU A 8 24.75 -32.38 -36.05
C LEU A 8 24.75 -32.86 -34.59
N GLU A 9 25.63 -33.81 -34.25
CA GLU A 9 25.85 -34.29 -32.87
C GLU A 9 26.33 -33.19 -31.92
N VAL A 10 27.25 -32.32 -32.37
CA VAL A 10 27.73 -31.17 -31.59
C VAL A 10 26.61 -30.13 -31.39
N PHE A 11 25.77 -29.91 -32.41
CA PHE A 11 24.62 -29.02 -32.31
C PHE A 11 23.57 -29.54 -31.32
N LEU A 12 23.31 -30.85 -31.31
CA LEU A 12 22.38 -31.49 -30.36
C LEU A 12 22.86 -31.40 -28.91
N LEU A 13 24.18 -31.50 -28.68
CA LEU A 13 24.79 -31.35 -27.35
C LEU A 13 24.74 -29.90 -26.82
N LEU A 14 24.75 -28.89 -27.69
CA LEU A 14 24.62 -27.48 -27.29
C LEU A 14 23.19 -27.08 -26.87
N ILE A 15 22.18 -27.79 -27.36
CA ILE A 15 20.75 -27.56 -27.01
C ILE A 15 20.40 -28.22 -25.66
N LEU A 16 21.22 -29.16 -25.20
CA LEU A 16 21.08 -29.85 -23.91
C LEU A 16 21.79 -29.14 -22.74
N ILE A 17 22.38 -27.97 -22.96
CA ILE A 17 22.87 -27.14 -21.85
C ILE A 17 21.61 -26.51 -21.23
N PRO A 18 21.19 -26.90 -20.00
CA PRO A 18 20.18 -26.11 -19.30
C PRO A 18 20.73 -24.70 -19.21
N SER A 19 20.00 -23.73 -19.77
CA SER A 19 20.27 -22.33 -19.46
C SER A 19 20.26 -22.25 -17.94
N THR A 20 21.43 -21.99 -17.34
CA THR A 20 21.54 -21.76 -15.91
C THR A 20 20.56 -20.65 -15.60
N THR A 21 19.47 -21.02 -14.95
CA THR A 21 18.46 -20.10 -14.49
C THR A 21 19.17 -19.05 -13.66
N GLN A 22 18.82 -17.82 -13.97
CA GLN A 22 19.22 -16.60 -13.30
C GLN A 22 19.22 -16.81 -11.78
N THR A 23 20.20 -16.18 -11.12
CA THR A 23 20.27 -15.92 -9.68
C THR A 23 18.96 -16.18 -8.96
N GLU A 24 18.92 -17.25 -8.15
CA GLU A 24 17.82 -17.59 -7.24
C GLU A 24 17.25 -16.31 -6.62
N PRO A 25 16.00 -15.93 -6.95
CA PRO A 25 15.32 -14.88 -6.23
C PRO A 25 15.04 -15.42 -4.83
N ASN A 26 15.58 -14.72 -3.84
CA ASN A 26 15.17 -14.70 -2.44
C ASN A 26 13.76 -15.33 -2.24
N PRO A 27 13.61 -16.38 -1.41
CA PRO A 27 12.40 -17.20 -1.32
C PRO A 27 11.13 -16.34 -1.31
N ALA A 28 10.32 -16.50 -2.36
CA ALA A 28 8.99 -15.91 -2.55
C ALA A 28 8.84 -14.46 -2.05
N ARG A 29 9.71 -13.55 -2.52
CA ARG A 29 9.50 -12.11 -2.30
C ARG A 29 8.10 -11.71 -2.75
N ASN A 30 7.35 -11.02 -1.88
CA ASN A 30 5.96 -10.64 -2.13
C ASN A 30 5.80 -9.98 -3.52
N GLN A 31 4.90 -10.51 -4.34
CA GLN A 31 4.61 -9.99 -5.69
C GLN A 31 4.21 -8.51 -5.66
N ASP A 32 3.49 -8.07 -4.61
CA ASP A 32 3.13 -6.67 -4.43
C ASP A 32 4.37 -5.79 -4.16
N LEU A 33 5.39 -6.32 -3.47
CA LEU A 33 6.66 -5.62 -3.26
C LEU A 33 7.48 -5.52 -4.55
N VAL A 34 7.46 -6.57 -5.37
CA VAL A 34 8.10 -6.54 -6.70
C VAL A 34 7.41 -5.50 -7.59
N ALA A 35 6.08 -5.46 -7.62
CA ALA A 35 5.33 -4.47 -8.38
C ALA A 35 5.60 -3.04 -7.86
N ALA A 36 5.52 -2.84 -6.54
CA ALA A 36 5.74 -1.55 -5.91
C ALA A 36 7.15 -1.02 -6.17
N THR A 37 8.19 -1.83 -5.99
CA THR A 37 9.58 -1.40 -6.27
C THR A 37 9.80 -1.04 -7.74
N ALA A 38 9.15 -1.74 -8.67
CA ALA A 38 9.18 -1.36 -10.09
C ALA A 38 8.45 -0.02 -10.35
N GLU A 39 7.34 0.26 -9.68
CA GLU A 39 6.64 1.56 -9.77
C GLU A 39 7.48 2.69 -9.15
N MET A 40 8.12 2.45 -8.00
CA MET A 40 9.05 3.40 -7.36
C MET A 40 10.22 3.76 -8.28
N GLN A 41 10.82 2.78 -8.96
CA GLN A 41 11.90 2.99 -9.92
C GLN A 41 11.45 3.83 -11.12
N ARG A 42 10.28 3.54 -11.71
CA ARG A 42 9.70 4.35 -12.80
C ARG A 42 9.44 5.80 -12.37
N ALA A 43 9.19 6.02 -11.08
CA ALA A 43 8.98 7.34 -10.50
C ALA A 43 10.27 8.03 -10.01
N ASN A 44 11.45 7.47 -10.29
CA ASN A 44 12.78 7.99 -9.89
C ASN A 44 13.04 8.02 -8.36
N TYR A 45 12.62 6.99 -7.64
CA TYR A 45 12.96 6.77 -6.22
C TYR A 45 13.96 5.62 -6.06
N PHE A 46 15.09 5.67 -6.78
CA PHE A 46 16.04 4.57 -6.88
C PHE A 46 16.74 4.27 -5.56
N THR A 47 17.13 5.32 -4.83
CA THR A 47 17.83 5.16 -3.54
C THR A 47 16.90 4.56 -2.50
N PHE A 48 15.62 4.93 -2.49
CA PHE A 48 14.64 4.31 -1.57
C PHE A 48 14.45 2.81 -1.88
N VAL A 49 14.39 2.45 -3.16
CA VAL A 49 14.31 1.03 -3.59
C VAL A 49 15.56 0.26 -3.18
N MET A 50 16.74 0.87 -3.29
CA MET A 50 17.98 0.27 -2.79
C MET A 50 17.89 -0.02 -1.30
N LEU A 51 17.41 0.92 -0.47
CA LEU A 51 17.24 0.71 0.96
C LEU A 51 16.26 -0.44 1.25
N VAL A 52 15.13 -0.51 0.54
CA VAL A 52 14.17 -1.62 0.66
C VAL A 52 14.82 -2.97 0.33
N ASN A 53 15.64 -3.03 -0.72
CA ASN A 53 16.35 -4.26 -1.12
C ASN A 53 17.48 -4.66 -0.17
N MET A 54 18.09 -3.70 0.51
CA MET A 54 19.17 -3.93 1.48
C MET A 54 18.65 -4.24 2.89
N SER A 55 17.36 -4.00 3.16
CA SER A 55 16.77 -4.37 4.45
C SER A 55 16.67 -5.90 4.56
N PRO A 56 16.94 -6.47 5.75
CA PRO A 56 16.50 -7.82 6.04
C PRO A 56 14.97 -7.94 5.85
N PRO A 57 14.47 -9.14 5.52
CA PRO A 57 13.02 -9.39 5.42
C PRO A 57 12.30 -8.97 6.71
N ASP A 58 11.23 -8.19 6.56
CA ASP A 58 10.37 -7.73 7.66
C ASP A 58 8.95 -7.59 7.12
N VAL A 59 8.03 -8.39 7.65
CA VAL A 59 6.61 -8.42 7.22
C VAL A 59 5.96 -7.03 7.20
N ARG A 60 6.39 -6.11 8.08
CA ARG A 60 5.85 -4.73 8.14
C ARG A 60 6.26 -3.86 6.96
N LEU A 61 7.28 -4.27 6.21
CA LEU A 61 7.75 -3.63 4.98
C LEU A 61 7.29 -4.39 3.73
N GLU A 62 6.76 -5.60 3.89
CA GLU A 62 6.37 -6.46 2.77
C GLU A 62 4.84 -6.55 2.60
N GLU A 63 4.06 -6.25 3.64
CA GLU A 63 2.60 -6.37 3.62
C GLU A 63 1.89 -5.20 4.30
N ASN A 64 0.75 -4.80 3.74
CA ASN A 64 -0.18 -3.81 4.30
C ASN A 64 0.51 -2.52 4.75
N VAL A 65 1.30 -1.93 3.87
CA VAL A 65 2.19 -0.80 4.19
C VAL A 65 2.04 0.34 3.20
N THR A 66 2.15 1.58 3.69
CA THR A 66 2.35 2.76 2.86
C THR A 66 3.74 3.31 3.06
N PHE A 67 4.57 3.34 2.01
CA PHE A 67 5.87 3.99 2.04
C PHE A 67 5.76 5.51 1.85
N LEU A 68 6.45 6.25 2.70
CA LEU A 68 6.63 7.70 2.62
C LEU A 68 8.07 7.97 2.17
N MET A 69 8.28 8.10 0.86
CA MET A 69 9.60 8.01 0.24
C MET A 69 10.23 9.39 0.05
N PRO A 70 11.35 9.71 0.73
CA PRO A 70 12.16 10.84 0.33
C PRO A 70 12.73 10.60 -1.08
N ASN A 71 12.82 11.63 -1.90
CA ASN A 71 13.48 11.55 -3.20
C ASN A 71 15.00 11.35 -3.07
N ASP A 72 15.62 10.89 -4.15
CA ASP A 72 17.04 10.52 -4.16
C ASP A 72 17.98 11.70 -3.79
N ARG A 73 17.61 12.93 -4.14
CA ARG A 73 18.38 14.15 -3.76
C ARG A 73 18.40 14.37 -2.25
N MET A 74 17.34 14.04 -1.53
CA MET A 74 17.34 14.15 -0.07
C MET A 74 18.11 13.01 0.57
N LEU A 75 17.98 11.80 0.02
CA LEU A 75 18.70 10.63 0.50
C LEU A 75 20.21 10.69 0.25
N SER A 76 20.69 11.48 -0.74
CA SER A 76 22.13 11.66 -0.96
C SER A 76 22.84 12.44 0.15
N ASN A 77 22.10 13.13 1.02
CA ASN A 77 22.65 13.98 2.08
C ASN A 77 22.50 13.38 3.48
N ILE A 78 21.91 12.18 3.60
CA ILE A 78 21.75 11.52 4.90
C ILE A 78 22.88 10.52 5.15
N LEU A 79 23.31 10.43 6.41
CA LEU A 79 24.22 9.40 6.88
C LEU A 79 23.42 8.34 7.62
N LEU A 80 23.21 7.19 6.97
CA LEU A 80 22.60 6.02 7.61
C LEU A 80 23.70 5.14 8.18
N GLN A 81 23.63 4.86 9.48
CA GLN A 81 24.49 3.88 10.13
C GLN A 81 24.16 2.47 9.65
N GLU A 82 25.16 1.59 9.59
CA GLU A 82 24.95 0.19 9.29
C GLU A 82 23.98 -0.44 10.31
N GLY A 83 23.02 -1.24 9.84
CA GLY A 83 21.97 -1.80 10.68
C GLY A 83 20.80 -0.85 11.01
N SER A 84 20.85 0.43 10.63
CA SER A 84 19.73 1.37 10.85
C SER A 84 18.72 1.42 9.69
N VAL A 85 18.99 0.75 8.58
CA VAL A 85 18.16 0.75 7.35
C VAL A 85 16.72 0.32 7.64
N SER A 86 16.50 -0.76 8.37
CA SER A 86 15.15 -1.20 8.72
C SER A 86 14.43 -0.14 9.56
N GLY A 87 15.10 0.40 10.58
CA GLY A 87 14.55 1.49 11.41
C GLY A 87 14.17 2.73 10.59
N PHE A 88 15.00 3.09 9.62
CA PHE A 88 14.74 4.16 8.67
C PHE A 88 13.49 3.90 7.83
N LEU A 89 13.37 2.72 7.21
CA LEU A 89 12.22 2.34 6.38
C LEU A 89 10.92 2.26 7.18
N LEU A 90 10.99 1.73 8.40
CA LEU A 90 9.85 1.61 9.31
C LEU A 90 9.33 2.97 9.77
N ARG A 91 10.24 3.93 9.99
CA ARG A 91 9.87 5.31 10.28
C ARG A 91 9.17 5.97 9.09
N HIS A 92 9.61 5.61 7.89
CA HIS A 92 9.08 6.06 6.61
C HIS A 92 7.97 5.16 6.07
N SER A 93 7.22 4.51 6.95
CA SER A 93 6.07 3.72 6.55
C SER A 93 4.90 3.85 7.51
N ILE A 94 3.68 3.66 7.00
CA ILE A 94 2.44 3.58 7.77
C ILE A 94 1.95 2.13 7.68
N PRO A 95 1.54 1.47 8.78
CA PRO A 95 1.11 0.06 8.78
C PRO A 95 -0.33 -0.09 8.27
N SER A 96 -0.61 0.50 7.11
CA SER A 96 -1.85 0.35 6.35
C SER A 96 -1.60 0.78 4.90
N PRO A 97 -2.21 0.12 3.89
CA PRO A 97 -2.11 0.54 2.49
C PRO A 97 -3.08 1.69 2.18
N LEU A 98 -2.61 2.93 2.29
CA LEU A 98 -3.39 4.14 2.16
C LEU A 98 -3.10 4.80 0.82
N LEU A 99 -4.15 5.00 0.01
CA LEU A 99 -4.12 5.93 -1.11
C LEU A 99 -4.23 7.36 -0.59
N PHE A 100 -3.82 8.33 -1.42
CA PHE A 100 -3.89 9.74 -1.06
C PHE A 100 -5.32 10.23 -0.81
N ASP A 101 -6.32 9.65 -1.49
CA ASP A 101 -7.72 9.96 -1.23
C ASP A 101 -8.20 9.52 0.15
N THR A 102 -7.62 8.46 0.70
CA THR A 102 -7.86 8.02 2.09
C THR A 102 -7.12 8.94 3.07
N LEU A 103 -5.84 9.25 2.80
CA LEU A 103 -5.05 10.16 3.64
C LEU A 103 -5.72 11.53 3.84
N LYS A 104 -6.30 12.08 2.77
CA LYS A 104 -7.00 13.38 2.80
C LYS A 104 -8.26 13.38 3.67
N GLN A 105 -8.79 12.23 4.06
CA GLN A 105 -9.94 12.15 4.95
C GLN A 105 -9.54 12.38 6.41
N PHE A 106 -8.26 12.22 6.75
CA PHE A 106 -7.77 12.52 8.08
C PHE A 106 -7.82 14.04 8.37
N PRO A 107 -8.50 14.45 9.45
CA PRO A 107 -8.48 15.84 9.90
C PRO A 107 -7.09 16.34 10.27
N THR A 108 -6.90 17.66 10.22
CA THR A 108 -5.70 18.29 10.80
C THR A 108 -5.61 18.00 12.30
N GLY A 109 -4.41 17.63 12.76
CA GLY A 109 -4.16 17.26 14.15
C GLY A 109 -4.30 15.76 14.43
N THR A 110 -4.76 14.97 13.47
CA THR A 110 -4.74 13.50 13.58
C THR A 110 -3.31 13.01 13.72
N THR A 111 -3.12 12.02 14.58
CA THR A 111 -1.84 11.35 14.79
C THR A 111 -1.99 9.87 14.48
N ILE A 112 -1.21 9.35 13.54
CA ILE A 112 -1.25 7.96 13.08
C ILE A 112 0.09 7.26 13.38
N PRO A 113 0.13 5.94 13.59
CA PRO A 113 1.40 5.24 13.79
C PRO A 113 2.20 5.18 12.49
N SER A 114 3.52 5.20 12.61
CA SER A 114 4.41 4.62 11.61
C SER A 114 4.58 3.11 11.86
N SER A 115 5.23 2.39 10.95
CA SER A 115 5.56 0.98 11.18
C SER A 115 6.69 0.81 12.20
N LEU A 116 7.43 1.88 12.55
CA LEU A 116 8.38 1.88 13.64
C LEU A 116 7.63 1.95 14.99
N PRO A 117 7.90 1.05 15.96
CA PRO A 117 7.20 1.05 17.23
C PRO A 117 7.37 2.37 17.98
N ASN A 118 6.30 2.81 18.66
CA ASN A 118 6.26 4.06 19.43
C ASN A 118 6.55 5.32 18.61
N CYS A 119 6.49 5.24 17.28
CA CYS A 119 6.74 6.36 16.40
C CYS A 119 5.45 6.85 15.75
N MET A 120 5.05 8.07 16.11
CA MET A 120 3.80 8.67 15.67
C MET A 120 4.02 9.77 14.62
N LEU A 121 3.10 9.85 13.67
CA LEU A 121 3.09 10.78 12.55
C LEU A 121 1.88 11.72 12.69
N ARG A 122 2.12 13.01 12.81
CA ARG A 122 1.12 14.05 12.93
C ARG A 122 0.75 14.60 11.55
N ILE A 123 -0.55 14.60 11.27
CA ILE A 123 -1.13 15.08 10.01
C ILE A 123 -1.51 16.54 10.15
N THR A 124 -1.15 17.33 9.14
CA THR A 124 -1.69 18.66 8.90
C THR A 124 -2.27 18.69 7.50
N ASN A 125 -3.59 18.82 7.41
CA ASN A 125 -4.35 18.78 6.17
C ASN A 125 -4.90 20.18 5.87
N ASN A 126 -4.14 20.94 5.09
CA ASN A 126 -4.56 22.26 4.60
C ASN A 126 -5.14 22.16 3.17
N GLY A 127 -5.74 21.01 2.82
CA GLY A 127 -6.32 20.74 1.50
C GLY A 127 -5.33 20.13 0.48
N ARG A 128 -5.79 19.99 -0.77
CA ARG A 128 -5.13 19.17 -1.82
C ARG A 128 -3.66 19.48 -2.09
N LYS A 129 -3.23 20.73 -1.95
CA LYS A 129 -1.85 21.16 -2.26
C LYS A 129 -0.94 21.26 -1.03
N ASN A 130 -1.48 21.03 0.17
CA ASN A 130 -0.75 21.28 1.41
C ASN A 130 -1.11 20.21 2.46
N TYR A 131 -0.96 18.94 2.05
CA TYR A 131 -1.04 17.79 2.94
C TYR A 131 0.36 17.46 3.45
N VAL A 132 0.50 17.44 4.77
CA VAL A 132 1.79 17.42 5.46
C VAL A 132 1.76 16.37 6.57
N ILE A 133 2.83 15.59 6.68
CA ILE A 133 3.06 14.58 7.71
C ILE A 133 4.34 14.96 8.46
N ASN A 134 4.27 15.18 9.78
CA ASN A 134 5.41 15.65 10.60
C ASN A 134 6.16 16.83 9.96
N ASN A 135 5.40 17.83 9.49
CA ASN A 135 5.94 19.03 8.81
C ASN A 135 6.59 18.77 7.44
N ILE A 136 6.48 17.56 6.88
CA ILE A 136 6.97 17.19 5.55
C ILE A 136 5.80 17.04 4.57
N ARG A 137 5.89 17.70 3.41
CA ARG A 137 4.83 17.67 2.39
C ARG A 137 4.86 16.37 1.59
N ILE A 138 3.68 15.84 1.25
CA ILE A 138 3.55 14.85 0.16
C ILE A 138 3.63 15.57 -1.19
N ILE A 139 4.62 15.23 -2.01
CA ILE A 139 4.88 15.84 -3.32
C ILE A 139 4.48 14.95 -4.49
N SER A 140 4.45 13.62 -4.29
CA SER A 140 4.13 12.66 -5.34
C SER A 140 3.13 11.62 -4.79
N PRO A 141 1.81 11.89 -4.85
CA PRO A 141 0.81 10.96 -4.36
C PRO A 141 0.66 9.74 -5.28
N ASN A 142 0.21 8.63 -4.71
CA ASN A 142 -0.18 7.39 -5.42
C ASN A 142 0.87 6.87 -6.44
N ILE A 143 2.13 6.71 -6.02
CA ILE A 143 3.18 6.15 -6.88
C ILE A 143 2.95 4.65 -7.12
N CYS A 144 2.70 3.88 -6.06
CA CYS A 144 2.42 2.45 -6.17
C CYS A 144 0.91 2.20 -6.17
N VAL A 145 0.39 1.65 -7.25
CA VAL A 145 -1.06 1.42 -7.45
C VAL A 145 -1.39 0.04 -8.01
N ALA A 146 -0.42 -0.68 -8.58
CA ALA A 146 -0.65 -2.00 -9.18
C ALA A 146 -1.00 -3.09 -8.16
N GLY A 147 -0.33 -3.10 -7.01
CA GLY A 147 -0.59 -4.07 -5.92
C GLY A 147 -1.81 -3.71 -5.07
N SER A 148 -2.11 -4.52 -4.05
CA SER A 148 -3.20 -4.22 -3.09
C SER A 148 -2.68 -3.86 -1.70
N SER A 149 -1.56 -4.47 -1.30
CA SER A 149 -1.01 -4.41 0.06
C SER A 149 0.06 -3.33 0.24
N ILE A 150 0.59 -2.74 -0.84
CA ILE A 150 1.63 -1.72 -0.77
C ILE A 150 1.19 -0.44 -1.48
N ARG A 151 1.30 0.69 -0.78
CA ARG A 151 1.10 2.03 -1.31
C ARG A 151 2.36 2.84 -1.13
N CYS A 152 2.55 3.85 -1.97
CA CYS A 152 3.75 4.68 -1.90
C CYS A 152 3.42 6.12 -2.24
N HIS A 153 4.02 7.03 -1.48
CA HIS A 153 3.93 8.47 -1.70
C HIS A 153 5.31 9.09 -1.57
N GLY A 154 5.66 9.96 -2.51
CA GLY A 154 6.87 10.77 -2.42
C GLY A 154 6.68 11.93 -1.46
N ILE A 155 7.66 12.17 -0.60
CA ILE A 155 7.68 13.27 0.37
C ILE A 155 8.86 14.22 0.14
N ASP A 156 8.71 15.48 0.56
CA ASP A 156 9.70 16.57 0.41
C ASP A 156 10.55 16.76 1.69
N GLY A 157 10.99 15.66 2.27
CA GLY A 157 11.84 15.67 3.45
C GLY A 157 12.18 14.25 3.90
N VAL A 158 12.97 14.17 4.97
CA VAL A 158 13.26 12.93 5.68
C VAL A 158 12.66 13.05 7.09
N LEU A 159 11.90 12.03 7.51
CA LEU A 159 11.30 12.00 8.84
C LEU A 159 12.39 11.90 9.91
N SER A 160 12.32 12.83 10.89
CA SER A 160 13.29 12.94 11.99
C SER A 160 13.41 11.66 12.81
N GLU A 161 14.60 11.38 13.32
CA GLU A 161 14.83 10.25 14.21
C GLU A 161 14.04 10.31 15.52
N SER A 162 13.77 11.53 15.98
CA SER A 162 12.93 11.81 17.12
C SER A 162 11.46 11.63 16.74
N CYS A 163 10.98 10.40 16.78
CA CYS A 163 9.54 10.19 16.76
C CYS A 163 8.98 10.70 18.08
N LEU A 164 8.13 11.72 18.03
CA LEU A 164 7.45 12.19 19.23
C LEU A 164 6.59 11.02 19.74
N ALA A 165 6.96 10.43 20.87
CA ALA A 165 6.00 9.72 21.68
C ALA A 165 4.88 10.72 21.95
N SER A 166 3.67 10.47 21.46
CA SER A 166 2.53 11.27 21.89
C SER A 166 2.53 11.22 23.42
N PRO A 167 2.60 12.36 24.14
CA PRO A 167 2.35 12.32 25.57
C PRO A 167 0.99 11.65 25.78
N PRO A 168 0.81 10.85 26.85
CA PRO A 168 -0.51 10.34 27.19
C PRO A 168 -1.46 11.54 27.22
N ILE A 169 -2.51 11.50 26.41
CA ILE A 169 -3.55 12.52 26.46
C ILE A 169 -4.03 12.55 27.92
N PRO A 170 -3.94 13.69 28.64
CA PRO A 170 -4.54 13.78 29.95
C PRO A 170 -6.02 13.45 29.77
N SER A 171 -6.48 12.38 30.42
CA SER A 171 -7.90 12.03 30.44
C SER A 171 -8.70 13.31 30.76
N PRO A 172 -9.74 13.64 29.99
CA PRO A 172 -10.57 14.79 30.33
C PRO A 172 -11.09 14.61 31.76
N PRO A 173 -11.16 15.69 32.57
CA PRO A 173 -11.72 15.59 33.92
C PRO A 173 -13.10 14.96 33.82
N LEU A 174 -13.34 13.91 34.60
CA LEU A 174 -14.68 13.38 34.82
C LEU A 174 -15.55 14.54 35.33
N LEU A 175 -16.43 15.06 34.47
CA LEU A 175 -17.45 16.01 34.88
C LEU A 175 -18.27 15.36 36.00
N PRO A 176 -18.56 16.07 37.11
CA PRO A 176 -19.45 15.55 38.14
C PRO A 176 -20.81 15.25 37.54
N SER A 177 -21.27 14.01 37.70
CA SER A 177 -22.62 13.58 37.36
C SER A 177 -23.63 14.52 38.05
N ALA A 178 -24.49 15.16 37.27
CA ALA A 178 -25.59 15.96 37.80
C ALA A 178 -26.49 15.09 38.70
N PRO A 179 -26.99 15.61 39.85
CA PRO A 179 -27.92 14.87 40.70
C PRO A 179 -29.26 14.68 39.98
N SER A 180 -29.68 13.44 39.83
CA SER A 180 -31.02 13.06 39.40
C SER A 180 -32.01 13.37 40.53
N SER A 181 -32.63 14.55 40.53
CA SER A 181 -33.83 14.82 41.32
C SER A 181 -35.06 14.34 40.55
N ARG A 182 -35.45 13.08 40.77
CA ARG A 182 -36.82 12.61 40.47
C ARG A 182 -37.64 12.85 41.72
N ASP A 183 -38.62 13.74 41.64
CA ASP A 183 -39.78 13.71 42.53
C ASP A 183 -40.98 13.06 41.83
N PRO A 184 -41.86 12.38 42.58
CA PRO A 184 -42.91 11.52 42.04
C PRO A 184 -44.26 12.24 41.95
N ASN A 185 -45.09 11.77 41.00
CA ASN A 185 -46.53 11.98 40.86
C ASN A 185 -47.03 13.34 40.35
N LEU A 186 -47.47 13.34 39.08
CA LEU A 186 -48.78 13.91 38.75
C LEU A 186 -49.48 13.06 37.69
N LEU A 187 -50.63 12.52 38.07
CA LEU A 187 -51.57 11.74 37.26
C LEU A 187 -52.15 12.61 36.13
N THR A 188 -52.25 12.05 34.92
CA THR A 188 -53.41 12.25 34.01
C THR A 188 -53.28 11.29 32.81
N PRO A 189 -54.30 10.48 32.50
CA PRO A 189 -54.35 9.70 31.26
C PRO A 189 -54.99 10.54 30.16
N ARG A 190 -54.29 10.74 29.03
CA ARG A 190 -54.92 11.21 27.79
C ARG A 190 -54.92 10.08 26.77
N SER A 191 -56.12 9.69 26.40
CA SER A 191 -56.49 8.66 25.44
C SER A 191 -56.35 9.13 23.99
N SER A 192 -56.37 8.12 23.10
CA SER A 192 -56.75 8.11 21.67
C SER A 192 -55.60 8.07 20.63
N PRO A 193 -55.85 7.60 19.38
CA PRO A 193 -55.73 6.18 19.00
C PRO A 193 -54.82 5.95 17.75
N SER A 194 -54.41 4.69 17.53
CA SER A 194 -53.92 4.16 16.24
C SER A 194 -55.12 3.44 15.56
N PRO A 195 -55.29 3.37 14.21
CA PRO A 195 -54.39 2.60 13.33
C PRO A 195 -54.33 3.04 11.84
N SER A 196 -53.26 2.64 11.12
CA SER A 196 -53.33 1.77 9.91
C SER A 196 -52.14 1.91 8.93
N PRO A 197 -51.89 0.89 8.08
CA PRO A 197 -50.59 0.63 7.46
C PRO A 197 -50.56 0.70 5.91
N SER A 198 -49.33 0.64 5.34
CA SER A 198 -48.96 0.10 4.00
C SER A 198 -49.25 0.99 2.76
N PRO A 199 -48.49 0.89 1.63
CA PRO A 199 -47.99 -0.38 1.07
C PRO A 199 -46.55 -0.47 0.54
N ASN A 200 -46.10 -1.72 0.58
CA ASN A 200 -45.12 -2.37 -0.30
C ASN A 200 -45.19 -1.92 -1.76
N VAL A 201 -44.03 -1.71 -2.37
CA VAL A 201 -43.81 -1.98 -3.80
C VAL A 201 -42.78 -3.09 -3.92
N LYS A 202 -43.21 -4.22 -4.50
CA LYS A 202 -42.38 -5.34 -4.89
C LYS A 202 -42.01 -5.21 -6.38
N SER A 203 -40.81 -5.69 -6.68
CA SER A 203 -40.45 -6.59 -7.79
C SER A 203 -39.83 -6.04 -9.08
N ALA A 204 -38.95 -6.90 -9.60
CA ALA A 204 -38.32 -7.02 -10.92
C ALA A 204 -37.12 -6.07 -11.14
N GLY A 205 -35.87 -6.53 -11.25
CA GLY A 205 -35.38 -7.77 -11.84
C GLY A 205 -34.63 -7.39 -13.12
N SER A 206 -33.30 -7.48 -13.12
CA SER A 206 -32.55 -7.90 -14.31
C SER A 206 -31.07 -8.11 -14.00
N SER A 207 -30.65 -9.34 -14.23
CA SER A 207 -29.29 -9.84 -14.34
C SER A 207 -28.67 -9.41 -15.68
N TYR A 208 -27.49 -8.78 -15.65
CA TYR A 208 -26.51 -8.91 -16.72
C TYR A 208 -25.11 -9.03 -16.13
N LEU A 209 -24.64 -10.28 -16.14
CA LEU A 209 -23.24 -10.65 -16.21
C LEU A 209 -22.58 -9.90 -17.38
N LEU A 210 -21.48 -9.20 -17.12
CA LEU A 210 -20.40 -9.07 -18.09
C LEU A 210 -19.08 -9.33 -17.37
N SER A 211 -18.73 -10.60 -17.40
CA SER A 211 -17.37 -11.10 -17.26
C SER A 211 -16.53 -10.50 -18.40
N PHE A 212 -15.42 -9.86 -18.08
CA PHE A 212 -14.41 -9.46 -19.06
C PHE A 212 -13.16 -10.29 -18.79
N ASP A 213 -13.13 -11.48 -19.38
CA ASP A 213 -12.00 -12.41 -19.35
C ASP A 213 -11.08 -12.09 -20.54
N GLY A 214 -10.01 -11.33 -20.26
CA GLY A 214 -9.04 -10.86 -21.25
C GLY A 214 -7.85 -11.80 -21.45
N SER A 215 -7.94 -13.07 -21.07
CA SER A 215 -6.75 -13.96 -21.01
C SER A 215 -6.60 -14.90 -22.23
N LEU A 216 -7.66 -15.17 -22.99
CA LEU A 216 -7.62 -16.19 -24.07
C LEU A 216 -7.12 -15.69 -25.44
N ASN A 217 -7.14 -14.38 -25.70
CA ASN A 217 -6.72 -13.87 -27.00
C ASN A 217 -5.19 -13.82 -27.16
N PHE A 218 -4.41 -13.68 -26.08
CA PHE A 218 -2.95 -13.56 -26.19
C PHE A 218 -2.27 -14.90 -26.52
N VAL A 219 -2.84 -16.02 -26.06
CA VAL A 219 -2.28 -17.37 -26.33
C VAL A 219 -2.55 -17.81 -27.77
N ALA A 220 -3.71 -17.48 -28.33
CA ALA A 220 -4.04 -17.82 -29.72
C ALA A 220 -3.14 -17.09 -30.74
N PHE A 221 -2.79 -15.83 -30.49
CA PHE A 221 -1.86 -15.08 -31.34
C PHE A 221 -0.42 -15.61 -31.27
N LEU A 222 0.03 -16.08 -30.10
CA LEU A 222 1.37 -16.63 -29.93
C LEU A 222 1.54 -17.98 -30.67
N VAL A 223 0.53 -18.83 -30.65
CA VAL A 223 0.57 -20.14 -31.33
C VAL A 223 0.50 -19.98 -32.86
N LEU A 224 -0.32 -19.04 -33.38
CA LEU A 224 -0.39 -18.76 -34.82
C LEU A 224 0.91 -18.12 -35.36
N SER A 225 1.59 -17.29 -34.56
CA SER A 225 2.86 -16.68 -34.98
C SER A 225 4.02 -17.68 -35.01
N LEU A 226 3.97 -18.77 -34.26
CA LEU A 226 5.02 -19.80 -34.25
C LEU A 226 4.87 -20.79 -35.41
N VAL A 227 3.65 -21.05 -35.87
CA VAL A 227 3.41 -21.92 -37.05
C VAL A 227 3.76 -21.20 -38.36
N GLY A 228 3.59 -19.88 -38.43
CA GLY A 228 3.95 -19.08 -39.62
C GLY A 228 5.44 -18.86 -39.86
N ILE A 229 6.32 -19.21 -38.91
CA ILE A 229 7.78 -19.11 -39.06
C ILE A 229 8.37 -20.44 -39.59
N TYR A 230 7.61 -21.53 -39.54
CA TYR A 230 8.05 -22.88 -39.91
C TYR A 230 7.38 -23.45 -41.17
N LEU A 231 6.74 -22.58 -41.99
CA LEU A 231 6.28 -22.90 -43.35
C LEU A 231 7.06 -22.08 -44.38
#